data_AF-A0A4R1F8I2-F1
#
_entry.id   AF-A0A4R1F8I2-F1
#
_cell.length_a   1.000
_cell.length_b   1.000
_cell.length_c   1.000
_cell.angle_alpha   90.00
_cell.angle_beta   90.00
_cell.angle_gamma   90.00
#
_symmetry.space_group_name_H-M   'P 1'
#
loop_
_entity.id
_entity.type
_entity.pdbx_description
1 polymer ?
#
loop_
_entity_poly.entity_id
_entity_poly.type
_entity_poly.pdbx_seq_one_letter_code
_entity_poly.pdbx_strand_id
1 'polypeptide(L)'
;MPRIAKKIFIITLAIFAVVACQTKADKNYSSNLENKNNTQAQVCSNPRPEMCTREYKPVCAVVDTKVRCVKAPFPSTIKKTYSNSCTACSDKNVYEYSLGVCK
;
A
#
# COMPACT_ATOMS: atom_id res chain seq x y z
N MET A 1 46.62 31.61 -31.78
CA MET A 1 45.94 30.71 -30.81
C MET A 1 44.50 30.49 -31.26
N PRO A 2 44.15 29.29 -31.76
CA PRO A 2 43.01 29.11 -32.65
C PRO A 2 41.68 29.11 -31.88
N ARG A 3 40.79 30.06 -32.22
CA ARG A 3 39.42 30.17 -31.69
C ARG A 3 38.58 28.88 -31.87
N ILE A 4 38.96 28.04 -32.82
CA ILE A 4 38.38 26.72 -33.10
C ILE A 4 38.65 25.72 -31.97
N ALA A 5 39.85 25.72 -31.38
CA ALA A 5 40.18 24.84 -30.26
C ALA A 5 39.37 25.20 -29.00
N LYS A 6 39.06 26.49 -28.80
CA LYS A 6 38.21 26.96 -27.69
C LYS A 6 36.75 26.53 -27.87
N LYS A 7 36.23 26.50 -29.10
CA LYS A 7 34.87 26.01 -29.39
C LYS A 7 34.76 24.50 -29.22
N ILE A 8 35.75 23.74 -29.69
CA ILE A 8 35.82 22.28 -29.50
C ILE A 8 35.88 21.95 -28.00
N PHE A 9 36.70 22.66 -27.23
CA PHE A 9 36.82 22.46 -25.79
C PHE A 9 35.53 22.78 -25.01
N ILE A 10 34.77 23.81 -25.43
CA ILE A 10 33.47 24.14 -24.82
C ILE A 10 32.39 23.10 -25.17
N ILE A 11 32.40 22.57 -26.40
CA ILE A 11 31.42 21.56 -26.83
C ILE A 11 31.68 20.21 -26.14
N THR A 12 32.93 19.82 -25.92
CA THR A 12 33.26 18.58 -25.20
C THR A 12 32.94 18.65 -23.70
N LEU A 13 33.03 19.82 -23.08
CA LEU A 13 32.68 20.03 -21.67
C LEU A 13 31.15 19.90 -21.42
N ALA A 14 30.33 20.30 -22.39
CA ALA A 14 28.86 20.23 -22.27
C ALA A 14 28.30 18.80 -22.40
N ILE A 15 28.99 17.91 -23.12
CA ILE A 15 28.56 16.52 -23.35
C ILE A 15 28.80 15.65 -22.09
N PHE A 16 29.77 16.02 -21.24
CA PHE A 16 30.06 15.28 -20.00
C PHE A 16 29.02 15.52 -18.89
N ALA A 17 28.15 16.53 -19.02
CA ALA A 17 27.16 16.89 -17.99
C ALA A 17 25.82 16.14 -18.11
N VAL A 18 25.61 15.32 -19.16
CA VAL A 18 24.31 14.66 -19.41
C VAL A 18 24.22 13.24 -18.83
N VAL A 19 25.29 12.70 -18.24
CA VAL A 19 25.28 11.36 -17.60
C VAL A 19 25.33 11.50 -16.08
N ALA A 20 24.25 12.04 -15.50
CA ALA A 20 23.98 11.92 -14.07
C ALA A 20 22.47 11.75 -13.82
N CYS A 21 21.88 10.73 -14.44
CA CYS A 21 20.59 10.19 -13.99
C CYS A 21 20.51 8.68 -14.28
N GLN A 22 21.15 7.88 -13.44
CA GLN A 22 20.68 6.53 -13.12
C GLN A 22 20.70 6.40 -11.60
N THR A 23 19.60 6.79 -10.95
CA THR A 23 19.31 6.26 -9.61
C THR A 23 18.99 4.78 -9.78
N LYS A 24 19.97 3.91 -9.55
CA LYS A 24 19.71 2.49 -9.34
C LYS A 24 18.95 2.35 -8.02
N ALA A 25 17.64 2.21 -8.11
CA ALA A 25 16.81 1.82 -6.99
C ALA A 25 16.83 0.28 -6.91
N ASP A 26 17.87 -0.28 -6.30
CA ASP A 26 17.84 -1.66 -5.82
C ASP A 26 16.95 -1.71 -4.58
N LYS A 27 15.64 -1.79 -4.81
CA LYS A 27 14.70 -2.23 -3.79
C LYS A 27 14.48 -3.72 -4.00
N ASN A 28 15.05 -4.53 -3.12
CA ASN A 28 14.41 -5.78 -2.70
C ASN A 28 13.07 -5.43 -2.02
N TYR A 29 12.12 -4.92 -2.81
CA TYR A 29 10.71 -5.00 -2.50
C TYR A 29 10.31 -6.38 -3.00
N SER A 30 10.24 -7.34 -2.07
CA SER A 30 9.38 -8.50 -2.26
C SER A 30 7.94 -7.99 -2.35
N SER A 31 7.60 -7.37 -3.49
CA SER A 31 6.24 -7.35 -3.96
C SER A 31 5.94 -8.79 -4.35
N ASN A 32 5.22 -9.48 -3.47
CA ASN A 32 4.10 -10.22 -3.99
C ASN A 32 3.21 -9.22 -4.74
N LEU A 33 3.52 -9.00 -6.02
CA LEU A 33 2.55 -8.59 -7.01
C LEU A 33 1.67 -9.81 -7.27
N GLU A 34 0.88 -10.20 -6.26
CA GLU A 34 -0.34 -10.93 -6.56
C GLU A 34 -1.30 -9.93 -7.21
N ASN A 35 -1.34 -10.04 -8.54
CA ASN A 35 -2.47 -9.76 -9.40
C ASN A 35 -3.42 -8.64 -8.94
N LYS A 36 -3.14 -7.43 -9.42
CA LYS A 36 -4.02 -6.27 -9.38
C LYS A 36 -5.25 -6.51 -10.28
N ASN A 37 -6.15 -7.39 -9.87
CA ASN A 37 -7.54 -7.42 -10.32
C ASN A 37 -8.46 -7.55 -9.10
N ASN A 38 -8.78 -6.37 -8.56
CA ASN A 38 -10.07 -5.95 -8.01
C ASN A 38 -11.00 -7.05 -7.47
N THR A 39 -11.36 -6.94 -6.18
CA THR A 39 -12.35 -7.75 -5.43
C THR A 39 -11.83 -8.97 -4.65
N GLN A 40 -10.58 -9.00 -4.21
CA GLN A 40 -10.14 -9.97 -3.20
C GLN A 40 -9.98 -9.32 -1.83
N ALA A 41 -10.56 -9.96 -0.81
CA ALA A 41 -10.44 -9.53 0.57
C ALA A 41 -9.00 -9.66 1.05
N GLN A 42 -8.49 -8.64 1.72
CA GLN A 42 -7.14 -8.57 2.26
C GLN A 42 -7.17 -8.98 3.73
N VAL A 43 -6.41 -10.02 4.08
CA VAL A 43 -6.36 -10.58 5.44
C VAL A 43 -5.43 -9.76 6.34
N CYS A 44 -5.84 -9.52 7.59
CA CYS A 44 -5.02 -8.82 8.58
C CYS A 44 -3.96 -9.76 9.19
N SER A 45 -2.68 -9.39 9.07
CA SER A 45 -1.54 -10.13 9.63
C SER A 45 -1.19 -9.69 11.05
N ASN A 46 -0.45 -10.53 11.78
CA ASN A 46 0.13 -10.20 13.09
C ASN A 46 1.62 -9.81 12.95
N PRO A 47 2.16 -8.93 13.81
CA PRO A 47 1.47 -8.21 14.90
C PRO A 47 0.50 -7.13 14.38
N ARG A 48 -0.58 -6.88 15.12
CA ARG A 48 -1.56 -5.83 14.75
C ARG A 48 -0.95 -4.44 15.01
N PRO A 49 -1.21 -3.45 14.13
CA PRO A 49 -0.73 -2.09 14.34
C PRO A 49 -1.43 -1.45 15.55
N GLU A 50 -0.65 -0.78 16.40
CA GLU A 50 -1.18 -0.04 17.56
C GLU A 50 -1.39 1.46 17.26
N MET A 51 -0.71 1.98 16.24
CA MET A 51 -0.83 3.36 15.78
C MET A 51 -1.20 3.41 14.30
N CYS A 52 -2.20 4.22 13.98
CA CYS A 52 -2.66 4.45 12.62
C CYS A 52 -2.76 5.95 12.34
N THR A 53 -2.49 6.32 11.08
CA THR A 53 -2.70 7.69 10.63
C THR A 53 -4.20 8.00 10.54
N ARG A 54 -4.55 9.28 10.55
CA ARG A 54 -5.93 9.76 10.36
C ARG A 54 -6.34 9.88 8.89
N GLU A 55 -5.65 9.17 7.99
CA GLU A 55 -5.98 9.17 6.57
C GLU A 55 -7.34 8.50 6.35
N TYR A 56 -8.19 9.11 5.52
CA TYR A 56 -9.48 8.53 5.15
C TYR A 56 -9.40 7.85 3.79
N LYS A 57 -9.25 6.52 3.81
CA LYS A 57 -9.26 5.60 2.67
C LYS A 57 -10.11 4.38 3.04
N PRO A 58 -11.44 4.49 3.02
CA PRO A 58 -12.31 3.57 3.72
C PRO A 58 -12.22 2.13 3.18
N VAL A 59 -12.43 1.19 4.09
CA VAL A 59 -12.45 -0.25 3.83
C VAL A 59 -13.66 -0.90 4.51
N CYS A 60 -14.16 -2.00 3.94
CA CYS A 60 -15.24 -2.78 4.52
C CYS A 60 -14.64 -4.04 5.14
N ALA A 61 -14.66 -4.12 6.46
CA ALA A 61 -14.04 -5.21 7.21
C ALA A 61 -15.06 -6.25 7.69
N VAL A 62 -14.64 -7.51 7.75
CA VAL A 62 -15.38 -8.60 8.38
C VAL A 62 -14.93 -8.71 9.84
N VAL A 63 -15.86 -8.46 10.76
CA VAL A 63 -15.62 -8.39 12.21
C VAL A 63 -16.27 -9.57 12.92
N ASP A 64 -15.54 -10.30 13.76
CA ASP A 64 -16.12 -11.28 14.69
C ASP A 64 -16.94 -10.56 15.76
N THR A 65 -18.21 -10.92 15.87
CA THR A 65 -19.09 -10.40 16.95
C THR A 65 -18.78 -11.04 18.30
N LYS A 66 -17.96 -12.11 18.33
CA LYS A 66 -17.72 -13.00 19.47
C LYS A 66 -18.96 -13.74 19.97
N VAL A 67 -20.11 -13.53 19.35
CA VAL A 67 -21.33 -14.27 19.65
C VAL A 67 -21.24 -15.62 18.96
N ARG A 68 -21.33 -16.68 19.76
CA ARG A 68 -21.38 -18.05 19.26
C ARG A 68 -22.83 -18.55 19.40
N CYS A 69 -23.39 -19.04 18.31
CA CYS A 69 -24.80 -19.41 18.24
C CYS A 69 -25.12 -20.55 19.21
N VAL A 70 -26.08 -20.34 20.10
CA VAL A 70 -26.73 -21.45 20.85
C VAL A 70 -27.88 -22.05 20.03
N LYS A 71 -28.57 -21.23 19.23
CA LYS A 71 -29.66 -21.63 18.30
C LYS A 71 -29.64 -20.71 17.07
N ALA A 72 -29.81 -21.24 15.86
CA ALA A 72 -29.71 -20.50 14.59
C ALA A 72 -31.02 -19.79 14.18
N PRO A 73 -30.98 -18.73 13.33
CA PRO A 73 -29.80 -18.12 12.71
C PRO A 73 -29.30 -16.86 13.45
N PHE A 74 -28.02 -16.85 13.84
CA PHE A 74 -27.33 -15.64 14.30
C PHE A 74 -26.02 -15.46 13.52
N PRO A 75 -25.69 -14.24 13.08
CA PRO A 75 -24.44 -13.98 12.38
C PRO A 75 -23.29 -13.92 13.39
N SER A 76 -22.31 -14.82 13.25
CA SER A 76 -21.07 -14.75 14.02
C SER A 76 -20.16 -13.61 13.56
N THR A 77 -20.36 -13.09 12.34
CA THR A 77 -19.60 -11.99 11.76
C THR A 77 -20.50 -10.89 11.21
N ILE A 78 -20.01 -9.65 11.25
CA ILE A 78 -20.66 -8.49 10.64
C ILE A 78 -19.70 -7.77 9.70
N LYS A 79 -20.27 -7.03 8.74
CA LYS A 79 -19.50 -6.10 7.89
C LYS A 79 -19.56 -4.70 8.49
N LYS A 80 -18.40 -4.04 8.61
CA LYS A 80 -18.30 -2.68 9.15
C LYS A 80 -17.30 -1.86 8.37
N THR A 81 -17.66 -0.62 8.06
CA THR A 81 -16.75 0.35 7.42
C THR A 81 -15.76 0.89 8.44
N TYR A 82 -14.47 0.85 8.10
CA TYR A 82 -13.38 1.50 8.85
C TYR A 82 -12.77 2.63 8.00
N SER A 83 -12.19 3.62 8.67
CA SER A 83 -11.63 4.82 8.00
C SER A 83 -10.45 4.52 7.07
N ASN A 84 -9.65 3.52 7.40
CA ASN A 84 -8.59 2.98 6.55
C ASN A 84 -8.21 1.53 6.93
N SER A 85 -7.38 0.89 6.12
CA SER A 85 -6.91 -0.49 6.31
C SER A 85 -6.12 -0.69 7.60
N CYS A 86 -5.32 0.29 8.03
CA CYS A 86 -4.60 0.23 9.31
C CYS A 86 -5.59 0.17 10.47
N THR A 87 -6.56 1.09 10.51
CA THR A 87 -7.58 1.13 11.57
C THR A 87 -8.40 -0.16 11.58
N ALA A 88 -8.75 -0.72 10.42
CA ALA A 88 -9.39 -2.02 10.34
C ALA A 88 -8.53 -3.13 10.98
N CYS A 89 -7.26 -3.28 10.57
CA CYS A 89 -6.41 -4.34 11.10
C CYS A 89 -5.93 -4.11 12.54
N SER A 90 -5.98 -2.88 13.06
CA SER A 90 -5.72 -2.59 14.48
C SER A 90 -6.78 -3.22 15.39
N ASP A 91 -8.01 -3.40 14.90
CA ASP A 91 -9.06 -4.12 15.61
C ASP A 91 -8.80 -5.63 15.56
N LYS A 92 -8.51 -6.21 16.73
CA LYS A 92 -8.20 -7.65 16.88
C LYS A 92 -9.35 -8.57 16.42
N ASN A 93 -10.57 -8.04 16.32
CA ASN A 93 -11.74 -8.81 15.89
C ASN A 93 -11.93 -8.80 14.38
N VAL A 94 -11.16 -8.00 13.63
CA VAL A 94 -11.17 -7.98 12.16
C VAL A 94 -10.29 -9.10 11.61
N TYR A 95 -10.84 -9.89 10.70
CA TYR A 95 -10.10 -10.93 9.98
C TYR A 95 -9.55 -10.43 8.65
N GLU A 96 -10.41 -9.77 7.88
CA GLU A 96 -10.13 -9.32 6.52
C GLU A 96 -10.92 -8.05 6.19
N TYR A 97 -10.49 -7.35 5.14
CA TYR A 97 -11.18 -6.18 4.62
C TYR A 97 -11.15 -6.13 3.09
N SER A 98 -12.17 -5.52 2.50
CA SER A 98 -12.18 -5.12 1.10
C SER A 98 -12.09 -3.61 0.96
N LEU A 99 -11.63 -3.14 -0.21
CA LEU A 99 -11.52 -1.70 -0.49
C LEU A 99 -12.92 -1.05 -0.64
N GLY A 100 -13.04 0.18 -0.14
CA GLY A 100 -14.29 0.94 -0.18
C GLY A 100 -15.20 0.72 1.03
N VAL A 101 -16.29 1.46 1.10
CA VAL A 101 -17.29 1.32 2.16
C VAL A 101 -18.11 0.03 2.00
N CYS A 102 -18.73 -0.45 3.07
CA CYS A 102 -19.70 -1.54 2.98
C CYS A 102 -20.94 -1.13 2.17
N LYS A 103 -21.52 -2.09 1.45
CA LYS A 103 -22.76 -1.95 0.67
C LYS A 103 -23.94 -2.59 1.40
#